data_AF-A0A9P8PBM0-F1
#
_entry.id   AF-A0A9P8PBM0-F1
#
_cell.length_a   1.000
_cell.length_b   1.000
_cell.length_c   1.000
_cell.angle_alpha   90.00
_cell.angle_beta   90.00
_cell.angle_gamma   90.00
#
_symmetry.space_group_name_H-M   'P 1'
#
loop_
_entity.id
_entity.type
_entity.pdbx_description
1 polymer ?
#
loop_
_entity_poly.entity_id
_entity_poly.type
_entity_poly.pdbx_seq_one_letter_code
_entity_poly.pdbx_strand_id
1 'polypeptide(L)'
;MDNLVLVAVVVILATIVVGKTLFSSSQTIEINPAVEDGAVEEQEFTPRTLYKYNGFDLEQIYIAVKGNVYDVSKSRQFYGPSGPYSNFAGHDASRGLAKNSFEECKLTIFYNY
;
A
#
# COMPACT_ATOMS: atom_id res chain seq x y z
N MET A 1 -38.06 -10.54 -31.52
CA MET A 1 -36.57 -10.52 -31.61
C MET A 1 -35.97 -9.56 -30.59
N ASP A 2 -36.67 -8.48 -30.23
CA ASP A 2 -36.14 -7.39 -29.40
C ASP A 2 -35.95 -7.76 -27.92
N ASN A 3 -36.83 -8.59 -27.35
CA ASN A 3 -36.73 -9.03 -25.96
C ASN A 3 -35.52 -9.96 -25.73
N LEU A 4 -35.11 -10.73 -26.74
CA LEU A 4 -33.97 -11.66 -26.62
C LEU A 4 -32.65 -10.89 -26.57
N VAL A 5 -32.52 -9.83 -27.38
CA VAL A 5 -31.36 -8.93 -27.38
C VAL A 5 -31.29 -8.17 -26.06
N LEU A 6 -32.43 -7.67 -25.56
CA LEU A 6 -32.50 -6.97 -24.28
C LEU A 6 -32.07 -7.86 -23.10
N VAL A 7 -32.55 -9.11 -23.06
CA VAL A 7 -32.17 -10.08 -22.03
C VAL A 7 -30.67 -10.39 -22.09
N ALA A 8 -30.09 -10.55 -23.29
CA ALA A 8 -28.67 -10.81 -23.44
C ALA A 8 -27.80 -9.64 -22.91
N VAL A 9 -28.18 -8.40 -23.18
CA VAL A 9 -27.44 -7.22 -22.69
C VAL A 9 -27.52 -7.09 -21.17
N VAL A 10 -28.69 -7.30 -20.57
CA VAL A 10 -28.85 -7.27 -19.11
C VAL A 10 -28.03 -8.37 -18.43
N VAL A 11 -27.98 -9.57 -19.02
CA VAL A 11 -27.16 -10.67 -18.50
C VAL A 11 -25.67 -10.36 -18.61
N ILE A 12 -25.20 -9.78 -19.71
CA ILE A 12 -23.80 -9.38 -19.88
C ILE A 12 -23.41 -8.27 -18.90
N LEU A 13 -24.27 -7.27 -18.70
CA LEU A 13 -24.02 -6.22 -17.72
C LEU A 13 -24.02 -6.76 -16.29
N ALA A 14 -24.95 -7.66 -15.97
CA ALA A 14 -25.00 -8.33 -14.67
C ALA A 14 -23.74 -9.16 -14.41
N THR A 15 -23.23 -9.90 -15.40
CA THR A 15 -22.00 -10.70 -15.22
C THR A 15 -20.76 -9.84 -15.07
N ILE A 16 -20.67 -8.69 -15.74
CA ILE A 16 -19.55 -7.73 -15.59
C ILE A 16 -19.60 -7.05 -14.21
N VAL A 17 -20.78 -6.65 -13.74
CA VAL A 17 -20.93 -6.03 -12.41
C VAL A 17 -20.62 -7.03 -11.31
N VAL A 18 -21.16 -8.25 -11.40
CA VAL A 18 -20.87 -9.34 -10.46
C VAL A 18 -19.38 -9.71 -10.50
N GLY A 19 -18.76 -9.72 -11.69
CA GLY A 19 -17.32 -9.89 -11.86
C GLY A 19 -16.49 -8.82 -11.15
N LYS A 20 -16.83 -7.53 -11.30
CA LYS A 20 -16.11 -6.45 -10.59
C LYS A 20 -16.37 -6.43 -9.07
N THR A 21 -17.57 -6.80 -8.63
CA THR A 21 -17.91 -6.82 -7.19
C THR A 21 -17.37 -8.05 -6.47
N LEU A 22 -17.27 -9.20 -7.16
CA LEU A 22 -16.76 -10.45 -6.57
C LEU A 22 -15.26 -10.65 -6.81
N PHE A 23 -14.70 -10.11 -7.90
CA PHE A 23 -13.27 -10.19 -8.23
C PHE A 23 -12.49 -8.95 -7.77
N SER A 24 -13.07 -8.14 -6.87
CA SER A 24 -12.27 -7.33 -5.97
C SER A 24 -11.59 -8.31 -5.01
N SER A 25 -10.49 -8.89 -5.50
CA SER A 25 -9.57 -9.75 -4.75
C SER A 25 -9.18 -8.98 -3.50
N SER A 26 -9.93 -9.24 -2.44
CA SER A 26 -9.46 -9.01 -1.10
C SER A 26 -8.28 -9.96 -1.00
N GLN A 27 -7.06 -9.44 -1.11
CA GLN A 27 -5.93 -10.09 -0.49
C GLN A 27 -6.30 -10.15 0.99
N THR A 28 -6.98 -11.22 1.39
CA THR A 28 -6.86 -11.73 2.74
C THR A 28 -5.37 -11.85 2.92
N ILE A 29 -4.80 -10.98 3.75
CA ILE A 29 -3.53 -11.29 4.36
C ILE A 29 -3.85 -12.57 5.14
N GLU A 30 -3.65 -13.73 4.51
CA GLU A 30 -3.44 -14.96 5.26
C GLU A 30 -2.22 -14.65 6.09
N ILE A 31 -2.46 -14.25 7.33
CA ILE A 31 -1.45 -14.26 8.36
C ILE A 31 -1.16 -15.75 8.54
N ASN A 32 -0.28 -16.28 7.68
CA ASN A 32 0.31 -17.57 7.88
C ASN A 32 0.93 -17.50 9.28
N PRO A 33 0.49 -18.32 10.25
CA PRO A 33 1.07 -18.33 11.57
C PRO A 33 2.56 -18.69 11.56
N ALA A 34 3.12 -19.06 10.40
CA ALA A 34 4.54 -19.07 10.13
C ALA A 34 5.04 -17.71 9.57
N VAL A 35 4.69 -16.59 10.18
CA VAL A 35 5.66 -15.49 10.24
C VAL A 35 6.77 -16.07 11.08
N GLU A 36 7.77 -16.63 10.40
CA GLU A 36 8.99 -17.10 11.01
C GLU A 36 9.42 -16.06 12.04
N ASP A 37 9.84 -16.56 13.19
CA ASP A 37 10.44 -15.87 14.33
C ASP A 37 11.73 -15.19 13.86
N GLY A 38 11.61 -14.29 12.90
CA GLY A 38 12.64 -13.43 12.38
C GLY A 38 12.78 -12.38 13.44
N ALA A 39 13.86 -12.51 14.21
CA ALA A 39 14.34 -11.52 15.15
C ALA A 39 13.88 -10.13 14.70
N VAL A 40 13.08 -9.46 15.55
CA VAL A 40 12.90 -8.03 15.42
C VAL A 40 14.29 -7.46 15.59
N GLU A 41 15.01 -7.29 14.47
CA GLU A 41 16.26 -6.58 14.49
C GLU A 41 15.87 -5.17 14.90
N GLU A 42 16.20 -4.81 16.14
CA GLU A 42 16.05 -3.47 16.67
C GLU A 42 17.03 -2.56 15.95
N GLN A 43 16.76 -2.30 14.68
CA GLN A 43 17.50 -1.37 13.87
C GLN A 43 16.86 0.00 14.05
N GLU A 44 17.61 0.93 14.60
CA GLU A 44 17.16 2.31 14.70
C GLU A 44 17.14 2.96 13.31
N PHE A 45 15.95 3.37 12.88
CA PHE A 45 15.78 4.17 11.67
C PHE A 45 15.49 5.62 12.03
N THR A 46 16.34 6.51 11.54
CA THR A 46 16.03 7.94 11.50
C THR A 46 15.23 8.28 10.24
N PRO A 47 14.47 9.39 10.21
CA PRO A 47 13.78 9.83 9.00
C PRO A 47 14.72 9.95 7.78
N ARG A 48 15.97 10.35 8.00
CA ARG A 48 16.97 10.52 6.95
C ARG A 48 17.48 9.18 6.40
N THR A 49 17.62 8.18 7.25
CA THR A 49 18.04 6.84 6.80
C THR A 49 16.88 6.11 6.13
N LEU A 50 15.65 6.29 6.63
CA LEU A 50 14.44 5.69 6.06
C LEU A 50 14.17 6.18 4.63
N TYR A 51 14.46 7.44 4.32
CA TYR A 51 14.26 8.04 3.00
C TYR A 51 14.92 7.27 1.84
N LYS A 52 16.02 6.55 2.09
CA LYS A 52 16.74 5.76 1.09
C LYS A 52 15.96 4.51 0.63
N TYR A 53 15.02 4.04 1.44
CA TYR A 53 14.24 2.84 1.21
C TYR A 53 12.90 3.18 0.54
N ASN A 54 12.98 3.92 -0.56
CA ASN A 54 11.83 4.45 -1.31
C ASN A 54 11.48 3.60 -2.55
N GLY A 55 12.23 2.53 -2.83
CA GLY A 55 12.04 1.70 -4.01
C GLY A 55 12.63 2.28 -5.30
N PHE A 56 13.23 3.46 -5.29
CA PHE A 56 13.92 4.06 -6.45
C PHE A 56 15.42 3.76 -6.43
N ASP A 57 16.08 4.11 -5.32
CA ASP A 57 17.53 3.93 -5.17
C ASP A 57 17.87 2.49 -4.75
N LEU A 58 17.04 1.92 -3.88
CA LEU A 58 17.12 0.56 -3.38
C LEU A 58 15.88 -0.22 -3.82
N GLU A 59 16.02 -1.53 -3.97
CA GLU A 59 14.88 -2.39 -4.28
C GLU A 59 13.92 -2.51 -3.09
N GLN A 60 14.46 -2.39 -1.88
CA GLN A 60 13.74 -2.41 -0.62
C GLN A 60 12.90 -1.15 -0.41
N ILE A 61 11.70 -1.35 0.10
CA ILE A 61 10.73 -0.28 0.39
C ILE A 61 10.30 -0.39 1.84
N TYR A 62 10.64 0.62 2.63
CA TYR A 62 10.26 0.68 4.04
C TYR A 62 9.30 1.83 4.29
N ILE A 63 8.37 1.64 5.22
CA ILE A 63 7.48 2.70 5.72
C ILE A 63 7.51 2.70 7.24
N ALA A 64 7.39 3.89 7.84
CA ALA A 64 7.17 3.99 9.28
C ALA A 64 5.68 4.23 9.59
N VAL A 65 5.17 3.55 10.62
CA VAL A 65 3.83 3.77 11.18
C VAL A 65 3.94 3.73 12.70
N LYS A 66 3.56 4.83 13.34
CA LYS A 66 3.57 5.07 14.78
C LYS A 66 4.93 4.76 15.43
N GLY A 67 6.02 5.10 14.73
CA GLY A 67 7.40 4.87 15.18
C GLY A 67 7.95 3.47 14.91
N ASN A 68 7.15 2.55 14.36
CA ASN A 68 7.63 1.22 13.92
C ASN A 68 7.91 1.24 12.42
N VAL A 69 8.99 0.60 12.00
CA VAL A 69 9.35 0.48 10.57
C VAL A 69 8.93 -0.90 10.06
N TYR A 70 8.31 -0.90 8.89
CA TYR A 70 7.82 -2.10 8.23
C TYR A 70 8.46 -2.26 6.86
N ASP A 71 8.93 -3.47 6.57
CA ASP A 71 9.33 -3.86 5.22
C ASP A 71 8.10 -4.18 4.38
N VAL A 72 7.84 -3.33 3.38
CA VAL A 72 6.74 -3.49 2.43
C VAL A 72 7.24 -3.77 1.01
N SER A 73 8.49 -4.23 0.86
CA SER A 73 9.10 -4.55 -0.43
C SER A 73 8.31 -5.59 -1.22
N LYS A 74 7.70 -6.57 -0.53
CA LYS A 74 6.80 -7.59 -1.13
C LYS A 74 5.55 -6.97 -1.78
N SER A 75 5.16 -5.78 -1.35
CA SER A 75 3.97 -5.05 -1.82
C SER A 75 4.33 -3.88 -2.74
N ARG A 76 5.38 -4.03 -3.55
CA ARG A 76 5.89 -3.01 -4.49
C ARG A 76 4.85 -2.47 -5.47
N GLN A 77 3.80 -3.23 -5.80
CA GLN A 77 2.70 -2.72 -6.63
C GLN A 77 1.95 -1.54 -6.00
N PHE A 78 1.96 -1.44 -4.66
CA PHE A 78 1.27 -0.40 -3.91
C PHE A 78 2.21 0.73 -3.49
N TYR A 79 3.35 0.36 -2.91
CA TYR A 79 4.30 1.31 -2.30
C TYR A 79 5.50 1.62 -3.19
N GLY A 80 5.67 0.92 -4.31
CA GLY A 80 6.76 1.19 -5.24
C GLY A 80 6.58 2.50 -6.00
N PRO A 81 7.59 2.92 -6.79
CA PRO A 81 7.61 4.16 -7.56
C PRO A 81 6.35 4.47 -8.37
N SER A 82 5.71 3.43 -8.92
CA SER A 82 4.53 3.54 -9.78
C SER A 82 3.23 3.15 -9.07
N GLY A 83 3.29 2.86 -7.77
CA GLY A 83 2.13 2.47 -6.97
C GLY A 83 1.33 3.69 -6.47
N PRO A 84 0.03 3.50 -6.15
CA PRO A 84 -0.83 4.57 -5.63
C PRO A 84 -0.39 5.13 -4.27
N TYR A 85 0.43 4.40 -3.51
CA TYR A 85 0.92 4.76 -2.18
C TYR A 85 2.43 5.02 -2.15
N SER A 86 3.00 5.36 -3.31
CA SER A 86 4.43 5.68 -3.46
C SER A 86 4.89 6.84 -2.57
N ASN A 87 3.98 7.75 -2.25
CA ASN A 87 4.20 8.89 -1.36
C ASN A 87 4.59 8.50 0.08
N PHE A 88 4.29 7.26 0.51
CA PHE A 88 4.66 6.75 1.83
C PHE A 88 6.02 6.04 1.84
N ALA A 89 6.54 5.66 0.68
CA ALA A 89 7.80 4.93 0.56
C ALA A 89 8.96 5.75 1.13
N GLY A 90 9.71 5.19 2.08
CA GLY A 90 10.82 5.85 2.76
C GLY A 90 10.42 6.91 3.79
N HIS A 91 9.13 7.00 4.17
CA HIS A 91 8.60 8.03 5.04
C HIS A 91 7.75 7.49 6.20
N ASP A 92 7.46 8.36 7.17
CA ASP A 92 6.46 8.09 8.19
C ASP A 92 5.05 8.35 7.64
N ALA A 93 4.33 7.26 7.39
CA ALA A 93 2.98 7.26 6.86
C ALA A 93 1.91 7.54 7.94
N SER A 94 2.27 7.57 9.24
CA SER A 94 1.32 7.71 10.35
C SER A 94 0.30 8.81 10.16
N ARG A 95 0.78 9.99 9.75
CA ARG A 95 -0.07 11.17 9.57
C ARG A 95 -0.99 11.04 8.35
N GLY A 96 -0.48 10.52 7.24
CA GLY A 96 -1.28 10.29 6.03
C GLY A 96 -2.39 9.28 6.29
N LEU A 97 -2.04 8.17 6.95
CA LEU A 97 -3.01 7.15 7.38
C LEU A 97 -4.04 7.71 8.38
N ALA A 98 -3.60 8.48 9.38
CA ALA A 98 -4.50 9.07 10.37
C ALA A 98 -5.48 10.09 9.76
N LYS A 99 -5.06 10.79 8.70
CA LYS A 99 -5.89 11.79 8.01
C LYS A 99 -6.65 11.22 6.81
N ASN A 100 -6.50 9.94 6.52
CA ASN A 100 -6.98 9.31 5.28
C ASN A 100 -6.59 10.13 4.04
N SER A 101 -5.35 10.63 4.01
CA SER A 101 -4.83 11.52 2.98
C SER A 101 -3.55 10.96 2.38
N PHE A 102 -3.49 10.98 1.06
CA PHE A 102 -2.34 10.59 0.24
C PHE A 102 -1.54 11.79 -0.23
N GLU A 103 -1.87 12.98 0.26
CA GLU A 103 -1.04 14.14 -0.01
C GLU A 103 0.36 13.89 0.52
N GLU A 104 1.34 14.26 -0.29
CA GLU A 104 2.73 14.28 0.10
C GLU A 104 2.82 15.13 1.37
N CYS A 105 2.94 14.46 2.52
CA CYS A 105 3.02 15.13 3.81
C CYS A 105 4.34 15.88 3.79
N LYS A 106 4.28 17.15 3.35
CA LYS A 106 5.38 18.10 3.44
C LYS A 106 6.01 17.92 4.81
N LEU A 107 7.20 17.35 4.75
CA LEU A 107 7.98 16.86 5.87
C LEU A 107 7.86 17.85 7.01
N THR A 108 7.54 17.34 8.20
CA THR A 108 7.84 18.04 9.44
C THR A 108 9.37 18.09 9.52
N ILE A 109 9.94 19.03 8.78
CA ILE A 109 11.29 19.52 9.01
C ILE A 109 11.22 20.04 10.43
N PHE A 110 11.79 19.30 11.37
CA PHE A 110 12.21 19.84 12.64
C PHE A 110 13.17 20.98 12.29
N TYR A 111 12.63 22.18 12.12
CA TYR A 111 13.41 23.38 12.32
C TYR A 111 13.81 23.34 13.79
N ASN A 112 15.09 23.04 14.01
CA ASN A 112 15.76 23.33 15.27
C ASN A 112 15.47 24.79 15.64
N TYR A 113 14.82 25.00 16.77
CA TYR A 113 15.05 26.09 17.72
C TYR A 113 14.71 25.59 19.12
#